data_AF-A0A1B6DNT0-F1
#
_entry.id   AF-A0A1B6DNT0-F1
#
_cell.length_a   1.000
_cell.length_b   1.000
_cell.length_c   1.000
_cell.angle_alpha   90.00
_cell.angle_beta   90.00
_cell.angle_gamma   90.00
#
_symmetry.space_group_name_H-M   'P 1'
#
loop_
_entity.id
_entity.type
_entity.pdbx_description
1 polymer ?
#
loop_
_entity_poly.entity_id
_entity_poly.type
_entity_poly.pdbx_seq_one_letter_code
_entity_poly.pdbx_strand_id
1 'polypeptide(L)'
;LHYRPNMAEVHYNLGILLQRKERFEESIQSYQLAIQCRPSLALAHLNLGQLLASRGRCEEAESVLRRCAQLDGTGLKDRRTHENTRVTALLHLGRLHADRGKYQEAVTVYKEAIG
;
A
#
# COMPACT_ATOMS: atom_id res chain seq x y z
N LEU A 1 -0.91 -14.32 -25.62
CA LEU A 1 -0.42 -13.76 -24.33
C LEU A 1 -1.36 -14.21 -23.21
N HIS A 2 -0.94 -15.16 -22.37
CA HIS A 2 -1.74 -15.61 -21.23
C HIS A 2 -1.62 -14.61 -20.07
N TYR A 3 -2.54 -13.66 -20.01
CA TYR A 3 -2.79 -12.89 -18.79
C TYR A 3 -3.24 -13.90 -17.72
N ARG A 4 -2.36 -14.26 -16.79
CA ARG A 4 -2.70 -15.13 -15.65
C ARG A 4 -3.23 -14.22 -14.54
N PRO A 5 -4.55 -14.10 -14.33
CA PRO A 5 -5.15 -13.24 -13.30
C PRO A 5 -4.68 -13.55 -11.87
N ASN A 6 -3.90 -14.61 -11.66
CA ASN A 6 -3.35 -15.04 -10.38
C ASN A 6 -1.95 -14.52 -10.05
N MET A 7 -1.18 -13.96 -11.00
CA MET A 7 0.23 -13.61 -10.73
C MET A 7 0.37 -12.50 -9.69
N ALA A 8 -0.54 -11.52 -9.69
CA ALA A 8 -0.55 -10.47 -8.67
C ALA A 8 -0.78 -11.04 -7.26
N GLU A 9 -1.68 -12.00 -7.11
CA GLU A 9 -2.00 -12.63 -5.82
C GLU A 9 -0.87 -13.55 -5.34
N VAL A 10 -0.22 -14.27 -6.27
CA VAL A 10 0.96 -15.08 -5.97
C VAL A 10 2.09 -14.20 -5.42
N HIS A 11 2.43 -13.11 -6.12
CA HIS A 11 3.48 -12.19 -5.68
C HIS A 11 3.11 -11.46 -4.38
N TYR A 12 1.83 -11.08 -4.19
CA TYR A 12 1.36 -10.48 -2.96
C TYR A 12 1.52 -11.42 -1.76
N ASN A 13 1.05 -12.67 -1.89
CA ASN A 13 1.15 -13.66 -0.83
C ASN A 13 2.61 -14.04 -0.53
N LEU A 14 3.46 -14.14 -1.57
CA LEU A 14 4.89 -14.33 -1.41
C LEU A 14 5.52 -13.17 -0.63
N GLY A 15 5.15 -11.93 -0.95
CA GLY A 15 5.59 -10.73 -0.22
C GLY A 15 5.28 -10.79 1.27
N ILE A 16 4.06 -11.22 1.64
CA ILE A 16 3.66 -11.41 3.05
C ILE A 16 4.55 -12.45 3.73
N LEU A 17 4.77 -13.60 3.09
CA LEU A 17 5.58 -14.69 3.67
C LEU A 17 7.03 -14.25 3.85
N LEU A 18 7.61 -13.55 2.88
CA LEU A 18 8.96 -13.03 2.96
C LEU A 18 9.10 -11.98 4.07
N GLN A 19 8.11 -11.10 4.25
CA GLN A 19 8.08 -10.14 5.33
C GLN A 19 8.07 -10.82 6.71
N ARG A 20 7.26 -11.88 6.88
CA ARG A 20 7.23 -12.69 8.12
C ARG A 20 8.54 -13.43 8.39
N LYS A 21 9.33 -13.67 7.35
CA LYS A 21 10.68 -14.25 7.43
C LYS A 21 11.78 -13.20 7.52
N GLU A 22 11.41 -11.93 7.70
CA GLU A 22 12.33 -10.78 7.79
C GLU A 22 13.19 -10.58 6.52
N ARG A 23 12.79 -11.18 5.40
CA ARG A 23 13.42 -11.02 4.07
C ARG A 23 12.84 -9.78 3.39
N PHE A 24 13.13 -8.61 3.94
CA PHE A 24 12.42 -7.37 3.61
C PHE A 24 12.60 -6.90 2.17
N GLU A 25 13.82 -6.92 1.61
CA GLU A 25 14.03 -6.48 0.21
C GLU A 25 13.33 -7.38 -0.80
N GLU A 26 13.32 -8.69 -0.56
CA GLU A 26 12.60 -9.64 -1.43
C GLU A 26 11.08 -9.49 -1.29
N SER A 27 10.61 -9.15 -0.09
CA SER A 27 9.20 -8.80 0.15
C SER A 27 8.80 -7.54 -0.63
N ILE A 28 9.64 -6.49 -0.58
CA ILE A 28 9.46 -5.25 -1.35
C ILE A 28 9.37 -5.56 -2.84
N GLN A 29 10.31 -6.33 -3.38
CA GLN A 29 10.29 -6.74 -4.78
C GLN A 29 9.02 -7.52 -5.13
N SER A 30 8.58 -8.43 -4.25
CA SER A 30 7.37 -9.21 -4.47
C SER A 30 6.12 -8.32 -4.50
N TYR A 31 5.99 -7.35 -3.60
CA TYR A 31 4.88 -6.40 -3.66
C TYR A 31 4.92 -5.51 -4.91
N GLN A 32 6.12 -5.08 -5.33
CA GLN A 32 6.27 -4.31 -6.58
C GLN A 32 5.83 -5.13 -7.80
N LEU A 33 6.21 -6.42 -7.89
CA LEU A 33 5.76 -7.31 -8.95
C LEU A 33 4.23 -7.54 -8.91
N ALA A 34 3.65 -7.64 -7.71
CA ALA A 34 2.20 -7.73 -7.55
C ALA A 34 1.49 -6.48 -8.11
N ILE A 35 2.03 -5.29 -7.81
CA ILE A 35 1.53 -4.01 -8.33
C ILE A 35 1.71 -3.91 -9.84
N GLN A 36 2.84 -4.36 -10.40
CA GLN A 36 3.04 -4.39 -11.85
C GLN A 36 2.02 -5.30 -12.55
N CYS A 37 1.70 -6.45 -11.94
CA CYS A 37 0.71 -7.38 -12.46
C CYS A 37 -0.73 -6.83 -12.36
N ARG A 38 -1.08 -6.20 -11.23
CA ARG A 38 -2.40 -5.60 -10.98
C ARG A 38 -2.22 -4.24 -10.29
N PRO A 39 -2.12 -3.13 -11.06
CA PRO A 39 -1.88 -1.79 -10.50
C PRO A 39 -2.96 -1.30 -9.54
N SER A 40 -4.19 -1.83 -9.66
CA SER A 40 -5.33 -1.55 -8.77
C SER A 40 -5.35 -2.38 -7.49
N LEU A 41 -4.37 -3.25 -7.24
CA LEU A 41 -4.30 -4.07 -6.02
C LEU A 41 -3.92 -3.22 -4.80
N ALA A 42 -4.89 -2.56 -4.20
CA ALA A 42 -4.69 -1.65 -3.06
C ALA A 42 -3.92 -2.31 -1.91
N LEU A 43 -4.20 -3.58 -1.59
CA LEU A 43 -3.52 -4.30 -0.50
C LEU A 43 -2.00 -4.42 -0.71
N ALA A 44 -1.54 -4.55 -1.96
CA ALA A 44 -0.11 -4.62 -2.26
C ALA A 44 0.57 -3.26 -2.07
N HIS A 45 -0.09 -2.16 -2.46
CA HIS A 45 0.41 -0.81 -2.18
C HIS A 45 0.44 -0.54 -0.67
N LEU A 46 -0.62 -0.87 0.06
CA LEU A 46 -0.68 -0.66 1.51
C LEU A 46 0.46 -1.37 2.24
N ASN A 47 0.64 -2.67 1.97
CA ASN A 47 1.69 -3.46 2.62
C ASN A 47 3.10 -3.00 2.23
N LEU A 48 3.30 -2.63 0.95
CA LEU A 48 4.57 -2.06 0.50
C LEU A 48 4.87 -0.74 1.21
N GLY A 49 3.90 0.17 1.28
CA GLY A 49 4.06 1.45 1.98
C GLY A 49 4.39 1.29 3.45
N GLN A 50 3.68 0.40 4.16
CA GLN A 50 3.97 0.10 5.55
C GLN A 50 5.37 -0.51 5.76
N LEU A 51 5.76 -1.45 4.88
CA LEU A 51 7.08 -2.07 4.95
C LEU A 51 8.18 -1.03 4.69
N LEU A 52 8.05 -0.20 3.67
CA LEU A 52 9.00 0.88 3.37
C LEU A 52 9.15 1.84 4.55
N ALA A 53 8.03 2.25 5.17
CA ALA A 53 8.06 3.12 6.35
C ALA A 53 8.82 2.46 7.52
N SER A 54 8.56 1.18 7.80
CA SER A 54 9.27 0.44 8.86
C SER A 54 10.77 0.27 8.60
N ARG A 55 11.21 0.41 7.34
CA ARG A 55 12.62 0.37 6.93
C ARG A 55 13.24 1.76 6.82
N GLY A 56 12.54 2.82 7.23
CA GLY A 56 13.03 4.21 7.16
C GLY A 56 13.00 4.82 5.75
N ARG A 57 12.42 4.14 4.77
CA ARG A 57 12.26 4.61 3.38
C ARG A 57 11.01 5.49 3.28
N CYS A 58 11.00 6.58 4.04
CA CYS A 58 9.82 7.41 4.29
C CYS A 58 9.26 8.08 3.02
N GLU A 59 10.13 8.59 2.14
CA GLU A 59 9.71 9.24 0.89
C GLU A 59 9.01 8.26 -0.06
N GLU A 60 9.55 7.04 -0.16
CA GLU A 60 8.94 5.99 -0.99
C GLU A 60 7.63 5.49 -0.39
N ALA A 61 7.60 5.30 0.93
CA ALA A 61 6.38 4.95 1.65
C ALA A 61 5.27 5.98 1.43
N GLU A 62 5.60 7.27 1.53
CA GLU A 62 4.68 8.37 1.29
C GLU A 62 4.08 8.30 -0.12
N SER A 63 4.93 8.12 -1.14
CA SER A 63 4.51 8.00 -2.54
C SER A 63 3.56 6.82 -2.76
N VAL A 64 3.90 5.64 -2.23
CA VAL A 64 3.10 4.42 -2.37
C VAL A 64 1.78 4.52 -1.62
N LEU A 65 1.76 5.04 -0.39
CA LEU A 65 0.54 5.19 0.41
C LEU A 65 -0.40 6.21 -0.22
N ARG A 66 0.12 7.34 -0.73
CA ARG A 66 -0.68 8.33 -1.46
C ARG A 66 -1.28 7.72 -2.72
N ARG A 67 -0.50 6.92 -3.47
CA ARG A 67 -1.02 6.19 -4.64
C ARG A 67 -2.13 5.23 -4.24
N CYS A 68 -1.96 4.46 -3.17
CA CYS A 68 -2.97 3.55 -2.64
C CYS A 68 -4.30 4.26 -2.36
N ALA A 69 -4.26 5.39 -1.66
CA ALA A 69 -5.45 6.18 -1.32
C ALA A 69 -6.22 6.69 -2.56
N GLN A 70 -5.53 6.89 -3.68
CA GLN A 70 -6.09 7.40 -4.93
C GLN A 70 -6.54 6.31 -5.91
N LEU A 71 -6.40 5.02 -5.59
CA LEU A 71 -6.79 3.95 -6.49
C LEU A 71 -8.31 3.90 -6.68
N ASP A 72 -8.75 3.90 -7.94
CA ASP A 72 -10.16 3.71 -8.26
C ASP A 72 -10.61 2.26 -7.96
N GLY A 73 -11.71 2.15 -7.23
CA GLY A 73 -12.35 0.88 -6.88
C GLY A 73 -13.53 0.51 -7.77
N THR A 74 -13.78 1.27 -8.84
CA THR A 74 -14.93 1.04 -9.73
C THR A 74 -14.82 -0.30 -10.45
N GLY A 75 -15.90 -1.08 -10.41
CA GLY A 75 -15.95 -2.40 -11.05
C GLY A 75 -15.25 -3.54 -10.29
N LEU A 76 -14.70 -3.29 -9.09
CA LEU A 76 -14.12 -4.35 -8.26
C LEU A 76 -15.21 -5.19 -7.59
N LYS A 77 -15.00 -6.51 -7.57
CA LYS A 77 -15.91 -7.45 -6.88
C LYS A 77 -16.02 -7.16 -5.39
N ASP A 78 -14.91 -6.83 -4.74
CA ASP A 78 -14.86 -6.47 -3.33
C ASP A 78 -14.50 -4.99 -3.15
N ARG A 79 -15.46 -4.13 -3.49
CA ARG A 79 -15.32 -2.68 -3.33
C ARG A 79 -15.13 -2.27 -1.87
N ARG A 80 -15.79 -2.95 -0.93
CA ARG A 80 -15.71 -2.57 0.49
C ARG A 80 -14.30 -2.76 1.04
N THR A 81 -13.67 -3.90 0.78
CA THR A 81 -12.29 -4.12 1.20
C THR A 81 -11.33 -3.15 0.51
N HIS A 82 -11.56 -2.86 -0.77
CA HIS A 82 -10.76 -1.85 -1.50
C HIS A 82 -10.85 -0.47 -0.84
N GLU A 83 -12.07 0.03 -0.58
CA GLU A 83 -12.27 1.34 0.07
C GLU A 83 -11.67 1.37 1.48
N ASN A 84 -11.87 0.32 2.28
CA ASN A 84 -11.24 0.20 3.60
C ASN A 84 -9.70 0.27 3.50
N THR A 85 -9.12 -0.35 2.48
CA THR A 85 -7.67 -0.34 2.25
C THR A 85 -7.17 1.07 1.90
N ARG A 86 -7.93 1.81 1.07
CA ARG A 86 -7.62 3.21 0.72
C ARG A 86 -7.64 4.12 1.95
N VAL A 87 -8.68 4.00 2.78
CA VAL A 87 -8.78 4.75 4.04
C VAL A 87 -7.65 4.37 4.99
N THR A 88 -7.32 3.08 5.09
CA THR A 88 -6.19 2.61 5.90
C THR A 88 -4.86 3.20 5.41
N ALA A 89 -4.67 3.33 4.09
CA ALA A 89 -3.48 3.98 3.54
C ALA A 89 -3.37 5.46 3.95
N LEU A 90 -4.49 6.19 3.98
CA LEU A 90 -4.53 7.57 4.51
C LEU A 90 -4.15 7.60 6.01
N LEU A 91 -4.63 6.65 6.81
CA LEU A 91 -4.24 6.57 8.22
C LEU A 91 -2.73 6.35 8.39
N HIS A 92 -2.13 5.45 7.61
CA HIS A 92 -0.68 5.23 7.63
C HIS A 92 0.11 6.44 7.14
N LEU A 93 -0.39 7.13 6.11
CA LEU A 93 0.21 8.35 5.58
C LEU A 93 0.18 9.49 6.62
N GLY A 94 -0.95 9.69 7.29
CA GLY A 94 -1.10 10.67 8.35
C GLY A 94 -0.15 10.40 9.53
N ARG A 95 0.00 9.13 9.92
CA ARG A 95 0.99 8.71 10.94
C ARG A 95 2.41 8.99 10.50
N LEU A 96 2.77 8.61 9.27
CA LEU A 96 4.09 8.86 8.70
C LEU A 96 4.44 10.36 8.69
N HIS A 97 3.49 11.24 8.38
CA HIS A 97 3.70 12.68 8.48
C HIS A 97 3.88 13.15 9.93
N ALA A 98 3.07 12.65 10.86
CA ALA A 98 3.17 13.00 12.29
C ALA A 98 4.52 12.57 12.89
N ASP A 99 4.97 11.35 12.60
CA ASP A 99 6.26 10.82 13.06
C ASP A 99 7.45 11.64 12.53
N ARG A 100 7.27 12.33 11.40
CA ARG A 100 8.25 13.23 10.79
C ARG A 100 8.11 14.70 11.24
N GLY A 101 7.24 14.99 12.21
CA GLY A 101 6.97 16.35 12.69
C GLY A 101 6.17 17.22 11.71
N LYS A 102 5.65 16.64 10.63
CA LYS A 102 4.85 17.33 9.59
C LYS A 102 3.37 17.39 10.01
N TYR A 103 3.09 18.04 11.13
CA TYR A 103 1.76 18.00 11.75
C TYR A 103 0.65 18.58 10.87
N GLN A 104 0.95 19.63 10.10
CA GLN A 104 -0.05 20.22 9.20
C GLN A 104 -0.47 19.25 8.09
N GLU A 105 0.50 18.54 7.49
CA GLU A 105 0.23 17.51 6.48
C GLU A 105 -0.55 16.33 7.10
N ALA A 106 -0.15 15.89 8.30
CA ALA A 106 -0.84 14.82 9.02
C ALA A 106 -2.32 15.14 9.28
N VAL A 107 -2.62 16.36 9.75
CA VAL A 107 -4.01 16.81 9.99
C VAL A 107 -4.83 16.81 8.71
N THR A 108 -4.27 17.29 7.59
CA THR A 108 -4.96 17.27 6.30
C THR A 108 -5.31 15.83 5.89
N VAL A 109 -4.33 14.92 5.95
CA VAL A 109 -4.54 13.52 5.57
C VAL A 109 -5.55 12.81 6.48
N TYR A 110 -5.54 13.07 7.79
CA TYR A 110 -6.54 12.49 8.69
C TYR A 110 -7.96 13.00 8.42
N LYS A 111 -8.11 14.26 8.02
CA LYS A 111 -9.42 14.80 7.61
C LYS A 111 -9.93 14.11 6.34
N GLU A 112 -9.05 13.87 5.38
CA GLU A 112 -9.38 13.09 4.17
C GLU A 112 -9.79 11.64 4.50
N ALA A 113 -9.24 11.03 5.54
CA ALA A 113 -9.59 9.67 5.94
C ALA A 113 -10.97 9.54 6.59
N ILE A 114 -11.52 10.63 7.14
CA ILE A 114 -12.81 10.66 7.86
C ILE A 114 -13.96 11.13 6.96
N GLY A 115 -13.67 11.94 5.93
CA GLY A 115 -14.64 12.47 4.97
C GLY A 115 -15.01 11.47 3.88
#